data_AF-A0A7C2A0J3-F1
#
_entry.id   AF-A0A7C2A0J3-F1
#
_cell.length_a   1.000
_cell.length_b   1.000
_cell.length_c   1.000
_cell.angle_alpha   90.00
_cell.angle_beta   90.00
_cell.angle_gamma   90.00
#
_symmetry.space_group_name_H-M   'P 1'
#
loop_
_entity.id
_entity.type
_entity.pdbx_description
1 polymer ?
#
loop_
_entity_poly.entity_id
_entity_poly.type
_entity_poly.pdbx_seq_one_letter_code
_entity_poly.pdbx_strand_id
1 'polypeptide(L)'
;MGVKEFFRKRSPRFHRRVFISGENVHEVDQPEFDNHVVLCGYGRVGKYIGEAMLKLKMPFIAIDLDSEKVERLRSEGVEIIYGDAVNKEILDKADVERASVVVLALPKDHDVNL
;
A
#
# COMPACT_ATOMS: atom_id res chain seq x y z
N MET A 1 15.89 3.32 19.24
CA MET A 1 14.42 3.39 19.13
C MET A 1 14.06 3.05 17.69
N GLY A 2 13.56 1.83 17.44
CA GLY A 2 13.47 1.25 16.10
C GLY A 2 12.25 1.74 15.31
N VAL A 3 12.38 1.82 13.99
CA VAL A 3 11.29 2.19 13.04
C VAL A 3 10.01 1.40 13.31
N LYS A 4 10.11 0.12 13.66
CA LYS A 4 9.00 -0.77 14.03
C LYS A 4 8.15 -0.28 15.22
N GLU A 5 8.76 0.40 16.18
CA GLU A 5 8.07 0.82 17.41
C GLU A 5 7.28 2.12 17.23
N PHE A 6 7.67 2.93 16.23
CA PHE A 6 7.00 4.18 15.88
C PHE A 6 5.64 3.93 15.20
N PHE A 7 5.58 2.98 14.27
CA PHE A 7 4.32 2.56 13.63
C PHE A 7 3.31 1.98 14.64
N ARG A 8 3.78 1.34 15.72
CA ARG A 8 2.92 0.80 16.78
C ARG A 8 2.28 1.87 17.68
N LYS A 9 2.88 3.07 17.81
CA LYS A 9 2.48 4.08 18.83
C LYS A 9 1.80 5.34 18.29
N ARG A 10 1.87 5.62 16.98
CA ARG A 10 1.26 6.82 16.36
C ARG A 10 0.45 6.54 15.09
N SER A 11 0.24 5.28 14.74
CA SER A 11 -0.66 4.93 13.64
C SER A 11 -2.11 5.12 14.09
N PRO A 12 -2.95 5.89 13.39
CA PRO A 12 -4.39 5.80 13.53
C PRO A 12 -4.75 4.33 13.33
N ARG A 13 -5.18 3.70 14.43
CA ARG A 13 -5.79 2.37 14.52
C ARG A 13 -5.84 1.56 13.22
N PHE A 14 -4.72 0.91 12.90
CA PHE A 14 -4.65 -0.09 11.83
C PHE A 14 -5.32 -1.38 12.31
N HIS A 15 -6.52 -1.66 11.79
CA HIS A 15 -7.28 -2.86 12.08
C HIS A 15 -7.21 -3.84 10.89
N ARG A 16 -6.96 -5.10 11.25
CA ARG A 16 -6.58 -6.21 10.37
C ARG A 16 -7.80 -6.82 9.66
N ARG A 17 -7.91 -6.55 8.36
CA ARG A 17 -8.64 -7.24 7.25
C ARG A 17 -8.17 -8.60 6.74
N VAL A 18 -8.46 -9.71 7.42
CA VAL A 18 -8.36 -11.07 6.84
C VAL A 18 -9.52 -11.32 5.86
N PHE A 19 -9.24 -11.62 4.59
CA PHE A 19 -10.26 -12.13 3.65
C PHE A 19 -10.22 -13.67 3.65
N ILE A 20 -11.19 -14.29 4.32
CA ILE A 20 -11.50 -15.72 4.17
C ILE A 20 -12.90 -15.81 3.56
N SER A 21 -12.99 -16.53 2.45
CA SER A 21 -14.22 -16.93 1.78
C SER A 21 -15.05 -17.85 2.69
N GLY A 22 -16.33 -17.56 2.87
CA GLY A 22 -17.34 -18.47 3.44
C GLY A 22 -17.84 -18.09 4.83
N GLU A 23 -19.08 -17.61 4.87
CA GLU A 23 -20.03 -17.70 5.98
C GLU A 23 -19.50 -17.40 7.40
N ASN A 24 -19.42 -16.11 7.74
CA ASN A 24 -19.81 -15.46 9.01
C ASN A 24 -19.24 -14.04 9.02
N VAL A 25 -20.12 -13.05 8.90
CA VAL A 25 -19.76 -11.63 8.78
C VAL A 25 -19.44 -11.09 10.18
N HIS A 26 -18.15 -10.95 10.48
CA HIS A 26 -17.73 -10.01 11.51
C HIS A 26 -17.44 -8.67 10.84
N GLU A 27 -18.12 -7.64 11.33
CA GLU A 27 -17.85 -6.24 11.05
C GLU A 27 -16.36 -6.00 11.32
N VAL A 28 -15.69 -5.40 10.35
CA VAL A 28 -14.29 -5.07 10.52
C VAL A 28 -14.09 -3.65 10.01
N ASP A 29 -13.14 -2.98 10.62
CA ASP A 29 -12.77 -1.61 10.33
C ASP A 29 -12.14 -1.49 8.94
N GLN A 30 -12.39 -0.36 8.29
CA GLN A 30 -11.69 0.08 7.08
C GLN A 30 -10.49 0.93 7.51
N PRO A 31 -9.31 0.78 6.89
CA PRO A 31 -8.18 1.65 7.21
C PRO A 31 -8.48 3.09 6.77
N GLU A 32 -8.48 4.03 7.71
CA GLU A 32 -8.49 5.47 7.42
C GLU A 32 -7.04 5.92 7.16
N PHE A 33 -6.69 6.03 5.89
CA PHE A 33 -5.41 6.59 5.49
C PHE A 33 -5.57 8.08 5.16
N ASP A 34 -5.67 8.94 6.17
CA ASP A 34 -5.61 10.38 5.91
C ASP A 34 -4.20 10.78 5.47
N ASN A 35 -4.09 11.55 4.38
CA ASN A 35 -2.84 12.09 3.83
C ASN A 35 -1.76 11.05 3.45
N HIS A 36 -2.17 9.88 2.96
CA HIS A 36 -1.23 8.89 2.45
C HIS A 36 -0.93 9.05 0.95
N VAL A 37 0.09 8.32 0.49
CA VAL A 37 0.46 8.22 -0.93
C VAL A 37 0.18 6.82 -1.45
N VAL A 38 -0.39 6.71 -2.65
CA VAL A 38 -0.47 5.44 -3.38
C VAL A 38 0.69 5.37 -4.36
N LEU A 39 1.56 4.38 -4.22
CA LEU A 39 2.72 4.15 -5.09
C LEU A 39 2.46 2.97 -6.03
N CYS A 40 2.15 3.25 -7.29
CA CYS A 40 1.95 2.25 -8.33
C CYS A 40 3.31 1.86 -8.93
N GLY A 41 3.75 0.64 -8.64
CA GLY A 41 5.03 0.08 -9.07
C GLY A 41 6.12 0.25 -8.01
N TYR A 42 6.64 -0.88 -7.51
CA TYR A 42 7.80 -0.96 -6.60
C TYR A 42 9.03 -1.57 -7.30
N GLY A 43 9.23 -1.19 -8.57
CA GLY A 43 10.40 -1.58 -9.35
C GLY A 43 11.65 -0.76 -9.02
N ARG A 44 12.51 -0.55 -10.03
CA ARG A 44 13.77 0.19 -9.86
C ARG A 44 13.55 1.61 -9.32
N VAL A 45 12.63 2.37 -9.91
CA VAL A 45 12.34 3.76 -9.50
C VAL A 45 11.49 3.78 -8.24
N GLY A 46 10.40 3.02 -8.21
CA GLY A 46 9.47 2.96 -7.08
C GLY A 46 10.15 2.58 -5.77
N LYS A 47 11.16 1.70 -5.79
CA LYS A 47 11.94 1.36 -4.60
C LYS A 47 12.58 2.58 -3.94
N TYR A 48 13.22 3.47 -4.69
CA TYR A 48 13.85 4.66 -4.12
C TYR A 48 12.82 5.63 -3.55
N ILE A 49 11.65 5.73 -4.19
CA ILE A 49 10.54 6.56 -3.72
C ILE A 49 9.99 6.00 -2.41
N GLY A 50 9.70 4.70 -2.34
CA GLY A 50 9.24 4.03 -1.13
C GLY A 50 10.25 4.13 0.02
N GLU A 51 11.54 3.91 -0.25
CA GLU A 51 12.60 4.10 0.74
C GLU A 51 12.68 5.54 1.26
N ALA A 52 12.50 6.54 0.39
CA ALA A 52 12.44 7.94 0.81
C ALA A 52 11.22 8.22 1.70
N MET A 53 10.05 7.70 1.33
CA MET A 53 8.82 7.82 2.14
C MET A 53 8.98 7.18 3.52
N LEU A 54 9.57 5.99 3.59
CA LEU A 54 9.89 5.31 4.86
C LEU A 54 10.81 6.16 5.74
N LYS A 55 11.89 6.74 5.16
CA LYS A 55 12.83 7.60 5.88
C LYS A 55 12.17 8.89 6.38
N LEU A 56 11.31 9.48 5.56
CA LEU A 56 10.58 10.71 5.87
C LEU A 56 9.35 10.47 6.76
N LYS A 57 9.01 9.20 7.05
CA LYS A 57 7.81 8.80 7.79
C LYS A 57 6.52 9.29 7.12
N MET A 58 6.52 9.36 5.78
CA MET A 58 5.32 9.64 5.01
C MET A 58 4.51 8.35 4.86
N PRO A 59 3.23 8.33 5.26
CA PRO A 59 2.37 7.17 5.06
C PRO A 59 2.19 6.87 3.56
N PHE A 60 2.38 5.62 3.17
CA PHE A 60 2.10 5.19 1.80
C PHE A 60 1.70 3.73 1.75
N ILE A 61 1.03 3.36 0.66
CA ILE A 61 0.77 1.98 0.26
C ILE A 61 1.28 1.78 -1.16
N ALA A 62 1.98 0.68 -1.41
CA ALA A 62 2.47 0.34 -2.74
C ALA A 62 1.58 -0.70 -3.44
N ILE A 63 1.60 -0.72 -4.77
CA ILE A 63 0.98 -1.74 -5.62
C ILE A 63 2.06 -2.29 -6.56
N ASP A 64 2.21 -3.61 -6.67
CA ASP A 64 3.15 -4.22 -7.62
C ASP A 64 2.63 -5.57 -8.14
N LEU A 65 2.98 -5.89 -9.39
CA LEU A 65 2.57 -7.12 -10.10
C LEU A 65 3.48 -8.32 -9.82
N ASP A 66 4.59 -8.13 -9.11
CA ASP A 66 5.52 -9.19 -8.74
C ASP A 66 5.19 -9.75 -7.35
N SER A 67 4.56 -10.93 -7.31
CA SER A 67 4.11 -11.57 -6.07
C SER A 67 5.27 -11.93 -5.12
N GLU A 68 6.42 -12.34 -5.65
CA GLU A 68 7.59 -12.69 -4.82
C GLU A 68 8.15 -11.44 -4.13
N LYS A 69 8.25 -10.36 -4.90
CA LYS A 69 8.68 -9.06 -4.38
C LYS A 69 7.71 -8.53 -3.32
N VAL A 70 6.40 -8.63 -3.57
CA VAL A 70 5.36 -8.22 -2.62
C VAL A 70 5.49 -9.00 -1.31
N GLU A 71 5.62 -10.32 -1.36
CA GLU A 71 5.73 -11.15 -0.16
C GLU A 71 6.99 -10.81 0.65
N ARG A 72 8.13 -10.64 -0.02
CA ARG A 72 9.37 -10.20 0.62
C ARG A 72 9.18 -8.85 1.31
N LEU A 73 8.65 -7.85 0.61
CA LEU A 73 8.48 -6.49 1.14
C LEU A 73 7.49 -6.44 2.32
N ARG A 74 6.44 -7.26 2.29
CA ARG A 74 5.54 -7.46 3.44
C ARG A 74 6.28 -8.01 4.66
N SER A 75 7.17 -9.00 4.46
CA SER A 75 8.01 -9.53 5.55
C SER A 75 8.95 -8.48 6.15
N GLU A 76 9.34 -7.49 5.35
CA GLU A 76 10.15 -6.34 5.75
C GLU A 76 9.33 -5.22 6.41
N GLY A 77 7.99 -5.32 6.41
CA GLY A 77 7.07 -4.37 7.02
C GLY A 77 6.66 -3.22 6.10
N VAL A 78 6.78 -3.38 4.78
CA VAL A 78 6.25 -2.44 3.80
C VAL A 78 4.78 -2.75 3.55
N GLU A 79 3.93 -1.72 3.57
CA GLU A 79 2.53 -1.83 3.17
C GLU A 79 2.44 -1.90 1.65
N ILE A 80 2.16 -3.08 1.11
CA ILE A 80 2.13 -3.34 -0.33
C ILE A 80 1.06 -4.36 -0.74
N ILE A 81 0.36 -4.05 -1.82
CA ILE A 81 -0.68 -4.87 -2.45
C ILE A 81 -0.08 -5.56 -3.68
N TYR A 82 -0.33 -6.87 -3.78
CA TYR A 82 -0.14 -7.59 -5.03
C TYR A 82 -1.35 -7.33 -5.93
N GLY A 83 -1.11 -6.79 -7.13
CA GLY A 83 -2.16 -6.53 -8.09
C GLY A 83 -1.74 -5.57 -9.18
N ASP A 84 -2.61 -5.42 -10.18
CA ASP A 84 -2.44 -4.44 -11.24
C ASP A 84 -3.02 -3.10 -10.80
N ALA A 85 -2.23 -2.03 -10.91
CA ALA A 85 -2.67 -0.68 -10.60
C ALA A 85 -3.75 -0.17 -11.57
N VAL A 86 -3.95 -0.82 -12.73
CA VAL A 86 -5.05 -0.47 -13.66
C VAL A 86 -6.41 -1.02 -13.19
N ASN A 87 -6.41 -1.98 -12.26
CA ASN A 87 -7.62 -2.63 -11.78
C ASN A 87 -8.27 -1.78 -10.67
N LYS A 88 -9.50 -1.34 -10.91
CA LYS A 88 -10.29 -0.56 -9.95
C LYS A 88 -10.37 -1.22 -8.57
N GLU A 89 -10.54 -2.53 -8.48
CA GLU A 89 -10.59 -3.21 -7.17
C GLU A 89 -9.27 -3.13 -6.40
N ILE A 90 -8.14 -3.06 -7.10
CA ILE A 90 -6.82 -2.90 -6.48
C ILE A 90 -6.63 -1.47 -6.02
N LEU A 91 -7.06 -0.49 -6.82
CA LEU A 91 -7.06 0.92 -6.45
C LEU A 91 -7.99 1.23 -5.26
N ASP A 92 -9.19 0.62 -5.24
CA ASP A 92 -10.13 0.71 -4.13
C ASP A 92 -9.52 0.11 -2.84
N LYS A 93 -8.82 -1.03 -2.93
CA LYS A 93 -8.07 -1.62 -1.80
C LYS A 93 -6.92 -0.73 -1.32
N ALA A 94 -6.36 0.08 -2.20
CA ALA A 94 -5.32 1.05 -1.89
C ALA A 94 -5.89 2.38 -1.39
N ASP A 95 -7.21 2.51 -1.25
CA ASP A 95 -7.88 3.74 -0.81
C ASP A 95 -7.53 4.97 -1.67
N VAL A 96 -7.39 4.77 -2.99
CA VAL A 96 -6.87 5.80 -3.89
C VAL A 96 -7.71 7.08 -3.90
N GLU A 97 -9.03 6.98 -3.69
CA GLU A 97 -9.95 8.12 -3.69
C GLU A 97 -9.65 9.12 -2.56
N ARG A 98 -9.05 8.65 -1.46
CA ARG A 98 -8.64 9.50 -0.32
C ARG A 98 -7.13 9.77 -0.29
N ALA A 99 -6.38 9.28 -1.28
CA ALA A 99 -4.94 9.50 -1.35
C ALA A 99 -4.64 10.99 -1.58
N SER A 100 -3.64 11.51 -0.87
CA SER A 100 -3.16 12.88 -1.08
C SER A 100 -2.35 13.02 -2.37
N VAL A 101 -1.68 11.94 -2.76
CA VAL A 101 -0.84 11.85 -3.97
C VAL A 101 -0.92 10.43 -4.50
N VAL A 102 -0.96 10.30 -5.84
CA VAL A 102 -0.71 9.04 -6.52
C VAL A 102 0.59 9.15 -7.32
N VAL A 103 1.48 8.18 -7.15
CA VAL A 103 2.76 8.11 -7.85
C VAL A 103 2.72 6.94 -8.82
N LEU A 104 2.82 7.24 -10.12
CA LEU A 104 2.94 6.23 -11.17
C LEU A 104 4.42 5.98 -11.50
N ALA A 105 4.97 4.92 -10.93
CA ALA A 105 6.33 4.44 -11.17
C ALA A 105 6.34 3.18 -12.04
N LEU A 106 5.47 3.16 -13.05
CA LEU A 106 5.27 2.07 -13.99
C LEU A 106 5.99 2.34 -15.32
N PRO A 107 6.25 1.31 -16.14
CA PRO A 107 6.73 1.49 -17.50
C PRO A 107 5.77 2.34 -18.34
N LYS A 108 6.29 2.95 -19.42
CA LYS A 108 5.56 3.88 -20.29
C LYS A 108 4.25 3.31 -20.86
N ASP A 109 4.18 1.99 -21.07
CA ASP A 109 3.03 1.32 -21.71
C ASP A 109 2.05 0.73 -20.68
N HIS A 110 2.02 1.24 -19.44
CA HIS A 110 1.03 0.86 -18.42
C HIS A 110 -0.01 1.98 -18.25
N ASP A 111 -1.19 1.77 -18.81
CA ASP A 111 -2.32 2.73 -18.74
C ASP A 111 -3.10 2.56 -17.43
N VAL A 112 -2.94 3.51 -16.49
CA VAL A 112 -3.68 3.51 -15.22
C VAL A 112 -4.90 4.43 -15.32
N ASN A 113 -6.09 3.90 -15.05
CA ASN A 113 -7.34 4.66 -15.06
C ASN A 113 -7.62 5.22 -13.65
N LEU A 114 -7.12 6.43 -13.38
CA LEU A 114 -7.37 7.21 -12.16
C LEU A 114 -8.47 8.25 -12.37
#